data_AF-A0A0N1FN14-F1
#
_entry.id   AF-A0A0N1FN14-F1
#
_cell.length_a   1.000
_cell.length_b   1.000
_cell.length_c   1.000
_cell.angle_alpha   90.00
_cell.angle_beta   90.00
_cell.angle_gamma   90.00
#
_symmetry.space_group_name_H-M   'P 1'
#
loop_
_entity.id
_entity.type
_entity.pdbx_description
1 polymer ?
#
loop_
_entity_poly.entity_id
_entity_poly.type
_entity_poly.pdbx_seq_one_letter_code
_entity_poly.pdbx_strand_id
1 'polypeptide(L)' 'MRDPETAPAVVERLTRDPDPAVRAAAARHPNLPRPRLTELLDDEELTRPAAANPALDVAEIRRLARTPGDPAGPSVDTLI' A
#
# COMPACT_ATOMS: atom_id res chain seq x y z
N MET A 1 -9.28 19.04 -4.22
CA MET A 1 -10.09 18.14 -5.04
C MET A 1 -9.50 16.75 -4.86
N ARG A 2 -10.12 15.93 -3.99
CA ARG A 2 -9.74 14.52 -3.80
C ARG A 2 -10.49 13.76 -4.89
N ASP A 3 -9.79 13.10 -5.81
CA ASP A 3 -10.45 12.11 -6.67
C ASP A 3 -10.91 10.96 -5.76
N PRO A 4 -12.22 10.79 -5.51
CA PRO A 4 -12.71 9.83 -4.52
C PRO A 4 -12.45 8.37 -4.92
N GLU A 5 -12.07 8.15 -6.17
CA GLU A 5 -12.02 6.83 -6.78
C GLU A 5 -10.90 6.78 -7.82
N THR A 6 -9.65 6.65 -7.37
CA THR A 6 -8.84 5.68 -8.12
C THR A 6 -9.53 4.36 -7.82
N ALA A 7 -10.51 3.97 -8.65
CA ALA A 7 -11.40 2.85 -8.38
C ALA A 7 -10.52 1.68 -7.90
N PRO A 8 -10.87 0.96 -6.81
CA PRO A 8 -9.99 -0.06 -6.23
C PRO A 8 -9.39 -1.00 -7.29
N ALA A 9 -10.18 -1.35 -8.31
CA ALA A 9 -9.74 -2.13 -9.47
C ALA A 9 -8.56 -1.52 -10.26
N VAL A 10 -8.51 -0.20 -10.43
CA VAL A 10 -7.41 0.51 -11.11
C VAL A 10 -6.14 0.45 -10.26
N VAL A 11 -6.23 0.66 -8.96
CA VAL A 11 -5.08 0.53 -8.04
C VAL A 11 -4.57 -0.91 -8.04
N GLU A 12 -5.46 -1.89 -7.91
CA GLU A 12 -5.11 -3.31 -7.94
C GLU A 12 -4.42 -3.69 -9.25
N ARG A 13 -4.91 -3.18 -10.39
CA ARG A 13 -4.32 -3.44 -11.70
C ARG A 13 -2.94 -2.79 -11.84
N LEU A 14 -2.81 -1.51 -11.50
CA LEU A 14 -1.54 -0.79 -11.68
C LEU A 14 -0.45 -1.27 -10.72
N THR A 15 -0.81 -1.67 -9.50
CA THR A 15 0.16 -2.22 -8.53
C THR A 15 0.56 -3.66 -8.85
N ARG A 16 -0.13 -4.34 -9.79
CA ARG A 16 0.23 -5.67 -10.32
C ARG A 16 0.48 -5.65 -11.83
N ASP A 17 0.75 -4.48 -12.39
CA ASP A 17 1.04 -4.34 -13.80
C ASP A 17 2.27 -5.19 -14.18
N PRO A 18 2.30 -5.86 -15.34
CA PRO A 18 3.47 -6.63 -15.76
C PRO A 18 4.74 -5.77 -15.87
N ASP A 19 4.62 -4.48 -16.14
CA ASP A 19 5.76 -3.55 -16.20
C ASP A 19 6.20 -3.10 -14.79
N PRO A 20 7.43 -3.42 -14.33
CA PRO A 20 7.95 -2.98 -13.05
C PRO A 20 7.96 -1.44 -12.87
N ALA A 21 8.13 -0.68 -13.96
CA ALA A 21 8.10 0.77 -13.91
C ALA A 21 6.70 1.29 -13.58
N VAL A 22 5.65 0.64 -14.11
CA VAL A 22 4.25 0.98 -13.82
C VAL A 22 3.93 0.65 -12.36
N ARG A 23 4.32 -0.52 -11.86
CA ARG A 23 4.14 -0.89 -10.44
C ARG A 23 4.83 0.10 -9.51
N ALA A 24 6.08 0.45 -9.80
CA ALA A 24 6.85 1.40 -9.00
C ALA A 24 6.24 2.82 -9.01
N ALA A 25 5.71 3.27 -10.15
CA ALA A 25 5.01 4.53 -10.25
C ALA A 25 3.70 4.53 -9.45
N ALA A 26 2.92 3.44 -9.54
CA ALA A 26 1.69 3.27 -8.77
C ALA A 26 1.95 3.27 -7.26
N ALA A 27 3.00 2.57 -6.81
CA ALA A 27 3.41 2.50 -5.40
C ALA A 27 3.80 3.87 -4.81
N ARG A 28 4.32 4.80 -5.64
CA ARG A 28 4.70 6.16 -5.24
C ARG A 28 3.57 7.18 -5.36
N HIS A 29 2.39 6.77 -5.83
CA HIS A 29 1.33 7.71 -6.15
C HIS A 29 0.72 8.30 -4.87
N PRO A 30 0.56 9.64 -4.75
CA PRO A 30 0.08 10.30 -3.51
C PRO A 30 -1.35 9.91 -3.11
N ASN A 31 -2.16 9.45 -4.07
CA ASN A 31 -3.53 9.01 -3.84
C ASN A 31 -3.65 7.49 -3.61
N LEU A 32 -2.53 6.77 -3.41
CA LEU A 32 -2.60 5.34 -3.15
C LEU A 32 -3.36 5.08 -1.83
N PRO A 33 -4.40 4.23 -1.83
CA PRO A 33 -5.15 3.91 -0.62
C PRO A 33 -4.25 3.32 0.47
N ARG A 34 -4.46 3.75 1.72
CA ARG A 34 -3.66 3.29 2.88
C ARG A 34 -3.54 1.76 2.99
N PRO A 35 -4.63 0.96 2.90
CA PRO A 35 -4.52 -0.49 3.02
C PRO A 35 -3.55 -1.08 1.99
N ARG A 36 -3.67 -0.65 0.73
CA ARG A 36 -2.77 -1.09 -0.34
C ARG A 36 -1.33 -0.62 -0.10
N LEU A 37 -1.14 0.62 0.33
CA LEU A 37 0.19 1.14 0.64
C LEU A 37 0.86 0.33 1.77
N THR A 38 0.12 -0.08 2.79
CA THR A 38 0.63 -0.97 3.85
C THR A 38 1.02 -2.33 3.29
N GLU A 39 0.17 -2.97 2.49
CA GLU A 39 0.52 -4.24 1.83
C GLU A 39 1.79 -4.15 0.97
N LEU A 40 1.96 -3.04 0.23
CA LEU A 40 3.15 -2.83 -0.60
C LEU A 40 4.43 -2.57 0.21
N LEU A 41 4.34 -2.18 1.48
CA LEU A 41 5.52 -2.05 2.34
C LEU A 41 6.06 -3.42 2.76
N ASP A 42 5.22 -4.45 2.78
CA ASP A 42 5.61 -5.84 3.07
C ASP A 42 5.99 -6.65 1.81
N ASP A 43 5.86 -6.06 0.61
CA ASP A 43 6.22 -6.68 -0.67
C ASP A 43 7.71 -6.45 -1.00
N GLU A 44 8.50 -7.52 -1.07
CA GLU A 44 9.97 -7.44 -1.29
C GLU A 44 10.40 -6.60 -2.50
N GLU A 45 9.59 -6.59 -3.57
CA GLU A 45 9.88 -5.83 -4.79
C GLU A 45 9.47 -4.35 -4.64
N LEU A 46 8.33 -4.12 -4.00
CA LEU A 46 7.66 -2.82 -3.94
C LEU A 46 7.87 -2.06 -2.62
N THR A 47 8.53 -2.63 -1.60
CA THR A 47 8.83 -1.94 -0.33
C THR A 47 9.54 -0.61 -0.58
N ARG A 48 10.55 -0.59 -1.47
CA ARG A 48 11.35 0.61 -1.74
C ARG A 48 10.53 1.74 -2.38
N PRO A 49 9.79 1.53 -3.49
CA PRO A 49 8.93 2.57 -4.05
C PRO A 49 7.77 2.94 -3.11
N ALA A 50 7.19 2.00 -2.37
CA ALA A 50 6.14 2.28 -1.39
C ALA A 50 6.64 3.15 -0.23
N ALA A 51 7.83 2.88 0.31
CA ALA A 51 8.45 3.70 1.35
C ALA A 51 8.79 5.13 0.89
N ALA A 52 8.91 5.34 -0.43
CA ALA A 52 9.10 6.66 -1.03
C ALA A 52 7.79 7.38 -1.35
N ASN A 53 6.63 6.82 -0.98
CA ASN A 53 5.33 7.43 -1.25
C ASN A 53 5.14 8.71 -0.40
N PRO A 54 4.80 9.86 -1.00
CA PRO A 54 4.61 11.12 -0.28
C PRO A 54 3.40 11.13 0.68
N ALA A 55 2.51 10.15 0.60
CA ALA A 55 1.43 9.96 1.56
C ALA A 55 1.90 9.35 2.90
N LEU A 56 3.13 8.81 2.96
CA LEU A 56 3.77 8.40 4.21
C LEU A 56 4.46 9.59 4.86
N ASP A 57 3.78 10.24 5.79
CA ASP A 57 4.44 11.23 6.65
C ASP A 57 5.37 10.55 7.68
N VAL A 58 6.28 11.34 8.26
CA VAL A 58 7.27 10.85 9.24
C VAL A 58 6.59 10.24 10.49
N ALA A 59 5.40 10.71 10.86
CA ALA A 59 4.68 10.16 12.00
C ALA A 59 4.14 8.75 11.68
N GLU A 60 3.67 8.54 10.46
CA GLU A 60 3.17 7.26 9.97
C GLU A 60 4.30 6.24 9.77
N ILE A 61 5.45 6.66 9.23
CA ILE A 61 6.67 5.82 9.17
C ILE A 61 7.06 5.34 10.57
N ARG A 62 7.05 6.23 11.56
CA ARG A 62 7.35 5.88 12.95
C ARG A 62 6.29 4.97 13.57
N ARG A 63 5.02 5.09 13.17
CA ARG A 63 3.96 4.19 13.62
C ARG A 63 4.14 2.81 13.04
N LEU A 64 4.36 2.70 11.74
CA LEU A 64 4.62 1.45 11.03
C LEU A 64 5.86 0.73 11.58
N ALA A 65 6.96 1.45 11.83
CA ALA A 65 8.17 0.87 12.42
C ALA A 65 8.00 0.32 13.85
N ARG A 66 6.95 0.75 14.58
CA ARG A 66 6.64 0.27 15.93
C ARG A 66 5.69 -0.91 15.95
N THR A 67 4.95 -1.12 14.88
CA THR A 67 4.16 -2.34 14.64
C THR A 67 5.02 -3.31 13.84
N PRO A 68 5.65 -4.33 14.46
CA PRO A 68 6.15 -5.45 13.67
C PRO A 68 4.99 -5.96 12.80
N GLY A 69 5.24 -6.12 11.50
CA GLY A 69 4.21 -6.56 10.54
C GLY A 69 3.53 -7.80 11.09
N ASP A 70 2.26 -7.65 11.47
CA ASP A 70 1.42 -8.78 11.82
C ASP A 70 0.93 -9.36 10.48
N PRO A 71 1.46 -10.51 10.03
CA PRO A 71 1.08 -11.08 8.74
C PRO A 71 -0.37 -11.61 8.73
N ALA A 72 -1.10 -11.51 9.84
CA ALA A 72 -2.50 -11.88 9.91
C ALA A 72 -3.38 -10.63 9.97
N GLY A 73 -3.98 -10.28 8.82
CA GLY A 73 -5.24 -9.53 8.86
C GLY A 73 -6.26 -10.28 9.74
N PRO A 74 -7.24 -9.60 10.36
CA PRO A 74 -8.21 -10.28 11.20
C PRO A 74 -8.99 -11.28 10.35
N SER A 75 -8.65 -12.56 10.48
CA SER A 75 -9.55 -13.66 10.11
C SER A 75 -10.81 -13.46 10.93
N VAL A 76 -11.80 -12.83 10.31
CA VAL A 76 -13.20 -12.90 10.73
C VAL A 76 -13.68 -14.32 10.50
N ASP A 77 -13.15 -15.27 11.26
CA ASP A 77 -13.79 -16.57 11.46
C ASP A 77 -14.85 -16.36 12.56
N THR A 78 -15.95 -15.72 12.14
CA THR A 78 -17.21 -15.74 12.87
C THR A 78 -17.96 -17.00 12.46
N LEU A 79 -17.93 -18.04 13.30
CA LEU A 79 -19.13 -18.81 13.64
C LEU A 79 -18.86 -19.78 14.81
N ILE A 80 -19.19 -19.37 16.04
CA ILE A 80 -19.90 -20.21 17.02
C ILE A 80 -20.85 -19.32 17.81
#